data_AF-A0A2V6VX44-F1
#
_entry.id   AF-A0A2V6VX44-F1
#
_cell.length_a   1.000
_cell.length_b   1.000
_cell.length_c   1.000
_cell.angle_alpha   90.00
_cell.angle_beta   90.00
_cell.angle_gamma   90.00
#
_symmetry.space_group_name_H-M   'P 1'
#
loop_
_entity.id
_entity.type
_entity.pdbx_description
1 polymer ?
#
loop_
_entity_poly.entity_id
_entity_poly.type
_entity_poly.pdbx_seq_one_letter_code
_entity_poly.pdbx_strand_id
1 'polypeptide(L)' 'MSADVTADLTVEVRLNLLDFSWFWEIRHARTHTLVESGTGRQAYPSADDAYSAGCARLAALTAGDVEDAA' A
#
# COMPACT_ATOMS: atom_id res chain seq x y z
N MET A 1 18.15 -12.49 -2.41
CA MET A 1 17.33 -11.77 -3.40
C MET A 1 16.28 -11.00 -2.61
N SER A 2 16.56 -9.79 -2.14
CA SER A 2 15.65 -9.15 -1.16
C SER A 2 15.72 -7.63 -1.03
N ALA A 3 16.71 -6.93 -1.62
CA ALA A 3 16.72 -5.46 -1.60
C ALA A 3 15.94 -4.82 -2.78
N ASP A 4 15.75 -5.56 -3.88
CA ASP A 4 15.14 -5.03 -5.11
C ASP A 4 13.60 -5.01 -5.10
N VAL A 5 12.97 -5.81 -4.24
CA VAL A 5 11.51 -5.99 -4.22
C VAL A 5 10.82 -4.82 -3.52
N THR A 6 11.44 -4.29 -2.47
CA THR A 6 10.90 -3.16 -1.68
C THR A 6 11.14 -1.80 -2.34
N ALA A 7 12.20 -1.67 -3.16
CA ALA A 7 12.49 -0.46 -3.93
C ALA A 7 11.49 -0.21 -5.08
N ASP A 8 10.73 -1.23 -5.48
CA ASP A 8 9.77 -1.17 -6.60
C ASP A 8 8.31 -1.14 -6.13
N LEU A 9 8.02 -0.76 -4.88
CA LEU A 9 6.63 -0.66 -4.39
C LEU A 9 6.12 0.79 -4.39
N THR A 10 4.87 0.97 -4.82
CA THR A 10 4.15 2.24 -4.82
C THR A 10 2.82 2.12 -4.09
N VAL A 11 2.34 3.25 -3.56
CA VAL A 11 0.99 3.39 -3.02
C VAL A 11 0.11 4.02 -4.07
N GLU A 12 -0.95 3.32 -4.48
CA GLU A 12 -2.02 3.84 -5.32
C GLU A 12 -3.27 4.10 -4.48
N VAL A 13 -3.98 5.18 -4.78
CA VAL A 13 -5.27 5.51 -4.14
C VAL A 13 -6.40 5.25 -5.11
N ARG A 14 -7.44 4.56 -4.64
CA ARG A 14 -8.60 4.20 -5.45
C ARG A 14 -9.89 4.58 -4.75
N LEU A 15 -10.86 4.98 -5.57
CA LEU A 15 -12.22 5.27 -5.15
C LEU A 15 -13.07 4.01 -5.30
N ASN A 16 -13.70 3.57 -4.22
CA ASN A 16 -14.75 2.56 -4.28
C ASN A 16 -16.03 3.22 -4.80
N LEU A 17 -16.52 2.78 -5.96
CA LEU A 17 -17.71 3.39 -6.57
C LEU A 17 -19.03 2.94 -5.96
N LEU A 18 -19.02 1.95 -5.06
CA LEU A 18 -20.23 1.48 -4.38
C LEU A 18 -20.64 2.39 -3.22
N ASP A 19 -19.66 2.89 -2.48
CA ASP A 19 -19.87 3.69 -1.26
C ASP A 19 -19.13 5.03 -1.26
N PHE A 20 -18.45 5.36 -2.38
CA PHE A 20 -17.65 6.56 -2.56
C PHE A 20 -16.56 6.76 -1.49
N SER A 21 -16.09 5.66 -0.89
CA SER A 21 -14.95 5.68 0.02
C SER A 21 -13.63 5.52 -0.71
N TRP A 22 -12.58 6.11 -0.16
CA TRP A 22 -11.22 5.96 -0.66
C TRP A 22 -10.52 4.80 0.05
N PHE A 23 -9.64 4.12 -0.66
CA PHE A 23 -8.76 3.09 -0.11
C PHE A 23 -7.40 3.11 -0.80
N TRP A 24 -6.39 2.59 -0.11
CA TRP A 24 -5.04 2.44 -0.65
C TRP A 24 -4.80 1.02 -1.16
N GLU A 25 -3.94 0.91 -2.15
CA GLU A 25 -3.34 -0.34 -2.63
C GLU A 25 -1.83 -0.16 -2.69
N ILE A 26 -1.09 -1.20 -2.31
CA ILE A 26 0.36 -1.29 -2.50
C ILE A 26 0.60 -2.19 -3.69
N ARG A 27 1.33 -1.69 -4.68
CA ARG A 27 1.58 -2.37 -5.96
C ARG A 27 3.05 -2.33 -6.33
N HIS A 28 3.47 -3.27 -7.16
CA HIS A 28 4.75 -3.17 -7.85
C HIS A 28 4.69 -2.08 -8.92
N ALA A 29 5.65 -1.16 -8.94
CA ALA A 29 5.69 -0.01 -9.83
C ALA A 29 5.84 -0.43 -11.30
N ARG A 30 6.58 -1.51 -11.59
CA ARG A 30 6.80 -1.97 -12.98
C ARG A 30 5.67 -2.83 -13.52
N THR A 31 5.17 -3.78 -12.71
CA THR A 31 4.18 -4.76 -13.17
C THR A 31 2.75 -4.38 -12.83
N HIS A 32 2.56 -3.35 -12.01
CA HIS A 32 1.29 -3.00 -11.36
C HIS A 32 0.63 -4.19 -10.64
N THR A 33 1.39 -5.21 -10.25
CA THR A 33 0.85 -6.35 -9.50
C THR A 33 0.45 -5.90 -8.10
N LEU A 34 -0.75 -6.29 -7.65
CA LEU A 34 -1.25 -5.99 -6.31
C LEU A 34 -0.50 -6.81 -5.27
N VAL A 35 0.04 -6.12 -4.27
CA VAL A 35 0.72 -6.73 -3.11
C VAL A 35 -0.22 -6.73 -1.91
N GLU A 36 -0.79 -5.57 -1.57
CA GLU A 36 -1.71 -5.44 -0.45
C GLU A 36 -2.77 -4.37 -0.72
N SER A 37 -3.95 -4.49 -0.10
CA SER A 37 -5.03 -3.50 -0.21
C SER A 37 -5.65 -3.22 1.16
N GLY A 38 -6.06 -1.95 1.35
CA GLY A 38 -6.88 -1.50 2.47
C GLY A 38 -8.38 -1.73 2.28
N THR A 39 -8.85 -2.18 1.10
CA THR A 39 -10.27 -2.42 0.83
C THR A 39 -10.87 -3.39 1.86
N GLY A 40 -12.02 -3.04 2.43
CA GLY A 40 -12.71 -3.86 3.44
C GLY A 40 -12.09 -3.83 4.84
N ARG A 41 -10.95 -3.15 5.03
CA ARG A 41 -10.35 -2.93 6.35
C ARG A 41 -10.74 -1.56 6.91
N GLN A 42 -10.59 -0.52 6.11
CA GLN A 42 -10.90 0.84 6.50
C GLN A 42 -11.30 1.65 5.26
N ALA A 43 -12.46 2.30 5.35
CA ALA A 43 -12.91 3.29 4.39
C ALA A 43 -12.36 4.66 4.82
N TYR A 44 -11.69 5.36 3.91
CA TYR A 44 -11.17 6.71 4.16
C TYR A 44 -12.08 7.77 3.53
N PRO A 45 -12.31 8.90 4.23
CA PRO A 45 -13.17 9.97 3.72
C PRO A 45 -12.50 10.82 2.64
N SER A 46 -11.17 10.74 2.48
CA SER A 46 -10.40 11.48 1.49
C SER A 46 -9.31 10.64 0.84
N ALA A 47 -8.90 11.06 -0.36
CA ALA A 47 -7.79 10.44 -1.07
C ALA A 47 -6.46 10.60 -0.31
N ASP A 48 -6.25 11.74 0.34
CA ASP A 48 -5.03 12.05 1.09
C ASP A 48 -4.90 11.20 2.37
N ASP A 49 -6.01 10.95 3.06
CA ASP A 49 -6.03 10.06 4.23
C ASP A 49 -5.72 8.62 3.82
N ALA A 50 -6.31 8.16 2.71
CA ALA A 50 -6.02 6.85 2.15
C ALA A 50 -4.54 6.73 1.77
N TYR A 51 -3.99 7.73 1.06
CA TYR A 51 -2.58 7.75 0.68
C TYR A 51 -1.66 7.69 1.91
N SER A 52 -1.92 8.55 2.90
CA SER A 52 -1.13 8.62 4.13
C SER A 52 -1.13 7.29 4.88
N ALA A 53 -2.28 6.64 4.98
CA ALA A 53 -2.40 5.32 5.58
C ALA A 53 -1.66 4.23 4.77
N GLY A 54 -1.74 4.28 3.44
CA GLY A 54 -0.99 3.39 2.54
C GLY A 54 0.52 3.57 2.68
N CYS A 55 1.01 4.81 2.79
CA CYS A 55 2.42 5.10 3.05
C CYS A 55 2.88 4.55 4.40
N ALA A 56 2.09 4.71 5.46
CA ALA A 56 2.40 4.13 6.76
C ALA A 56 2.47 2.59 6.70
N ARG A 57 1.57 1.95 5.94
CA ARG A 57 1.61 0.50 5.74
C ARG A 57 2.83 0.06 4.94
N LEU A 58 3.19 0.79 3.88
CA LEU A 58 4.39 0.50 3.08
C LEU A 58 5.67 0.63 3.93
N ALA A 59 5.75 1.66 4.78
CA ALA A 59 6.87 1.80 5.72
C ALA A 59 6.96 0.61 6.68
N ALA A 60 5.82 0.11 7.19
CA ALA A 60 5.80 -1.08 8.05
C ALA A 60 6.21 -2.37 7.31
N LEU A 61 5.79 -2.54 6.05
CA LEU A 61 6.21 -3.68 5.22
C LEU A 61 7.72 -3.70 5.01
N THR A 62 8.27 -2.54 4.66
CA THR A 62 9.72 -2.39 4.38
C THR A 62 10.58 -2.47 5.64
N ALA A 63 10.04 -2.11 6.81
CA ALA A 63 10.72 -2.30 8.10
C ALA A 63 10.70 -3.77 8.57
N GLY A 64 9.63 -4.52 8.30
CA GLY A 64 9.51 -5.94 8.66
C GLY A 64 10.50 -6.84 7.92
N ASP A 65 10.86 -6.51 6.69
CA ASP A 65 11.89 -7.23 5.91
C ASP A 65 13.32 -7.01 6.44
N VAL A 66 13.54 -6.03 7.33
CA VAL A 66 14.85 -5.72 7.90
C VAL A 66 15.14 -6.53 9.18
N GLU A 67 14.12 -7.01 9.88
CA GLU A 67 14.29 -7.74 11.15
C GLU A 67 14.51 -9.26 11.01
N ASP A 68 14.18 -9.87 9.87
CA ASP A 68 14.35 -11.33 9.63
C ASP A 68 15.72 -11.70 9.00
N ALA A 69 16.67 -10.77 9.02
CA ALA A 69 18.01 -10.91 8.42
C ALA A 69 19.16 -10.99 9.46
N ALA A 70 18.86 -11.28 10.73
CA ALA A 70 19.82 -11.31 11.84
C ALA A 70 20.05 -12.72 12.42
#